data_AF-A0A7C1ZWS1-F1
#
_entry.id   AF-A0A7C1ZWS1-F1
#
_cell.length_a   1.000
_cell.length_b   1.000
_cell.length_c   1.000
_cell.angle_alpha   90.00
_cell.angle_beta   90.00
_cell.angle_gamma   90.00
#
_symmetry.space_group_name_H-M   'P 1'
#
loop_
_entity.id
_entity.type
_entity.pdbx_description
1 polymer ?
#
loop_
_entity_poly.entity_id
_entity_poly.type
_entity_poly.pdbx_seq_one_letter_code
_entity_poly.pdbx_strand_id
1 'polypeptide(L)'
;MACFLVPGAEAVVTTIIQKTVGKEKAEKLKLKWLNTMLWGGVLLLAVEHMWHGEVVLWPPFLTAMNNPADVAPMLHEMITVGTSMAVVVTFTWIVMVILTLMLPKRTLVKEKVKA
;
A
#
# COMPACT_ATOMS: atom_id res chain seq x y z
N MET A 1 -2.80 -3.44 16.44
CA MET A 1 -4.18 -3.48 15.90
C MET A 1 -4.06 -3.60 14.40
N ALA A 2 -4.55 -4.66 13.72
CA ALA A 2 -4.22 -5.02 12.33
C ALA A 2 -4.57 -3.99 11.21
N CYS A 3 -4.07 -2.77 11.32
CA CYS A 3 -4.27 -1.62 10.44
C CYS A 3 -3.62 -1.83 9.06
N PHE A 4 -2.72 -2.80 8.91
CA PHE A 4 -2.16 -3.23 7.62
C PHE A 4 -3.20 -3.86 6.68
N LEU A 5 -4.36 -4.31 7.20
CA LEU A 5 -5.41 -4.92 6.38
C LEU A 5 -6.05 -3.93 5.40
N VAL A 6 -6.23 -2.67 5.80
CA VAL A 6 -6.84 -1.64 4.95
C VAL A 6 -5.93 -1.29 3.76
N PRO A 7 -4.63 -0.95 3.95
CA PRO A 7 -3.69 -0.79 2.84
C PRO A 7 -3.46 -2.08 2.05
N GLY A 8 -3.56 -3.25 2.68
CA GLY A 8 -3.47 -4.56 2.02
C GLY A 8 -4.63 -4.80 1.05
N ALA A 9 -5.85 -4.50 1.45
CA ALA A 9 -7.02 -4.56 0.59
C ALA A 9 -6.90 -3.57 -0.59
N GLU A 10 -6.44 -2.35 -0.32
CA GLU A 10 -6.16 -1.36 -1.36
C GLU A 10 -5.12 -1.90 -2.36
N ALA A 11 -4.02 -2.49 -1.88
CA ALA A 11 -2.96 -3.07 -2.71
C ALA A 11 -3.46 -4.18 -3.63
N VAL A 12 -4.40 -5.01 -3.15
CA VAL A 12 -5.04 -6.06 -3.96
C VAL A 12 -5.88 -5.44 -5.05
N VAL A 13 -6.70 -4.44 -4.72
CA VAL A 13 -7.56 -3.73 -5.69
C VAL A 13 -6.70 -3.04 -6.76
N THR A 14 -5.65 -2.31 -6.37
CA THR A 14 -4.74 -1.64 -7.31
C THR A 14 -3.99 -2.64 -8.18
N THR A 15 -3.68 -3.83 -7.68
CA THR A 15 -3.09 -4.92 -8.48
C THR A 15 -4.08 -5.48 -9.50
N ILE A 16 -5.35 -5.67 -9.13
CA ILE A 16 -6.40 -6.12 -10.07
C ILE A 16 -6.65 -5.06 -11.14
N ILE A 17 -6.75 -3.78 -10.74
CA ILE A 17 -6.88 -2.66 -11.66
C ILE A 17 -5.71 -2.66 -12.62
N GLN A 18 -4.46 -2.73 -12.12
CA GLN A 18 -3.27 -2.77 -12.97
C GLN A 18 -3.30 -3.90 -14.03
N LYS A 19 -3.83 -5.07 -13.67
CA LYS A 19 -4.01 -6.18 -14.62
C LYS A 19 -5.12 -5.91 -15.65
N THR A 20 -6.15 -5.15 -15.28
CA THR A 20 -7.35 -4.89 -16.10
C THR A 20 -7.18 -3.70 -17.05
N VAL A 21 -6.60 -2.58 -16.61
CA VAL A 21 -6.42 -1.37 -17.47
C VAL A 21 -5.32 -1.49 -18.53
N GLY A 22 -4.59 -2.61 -18.54
CA GLY A 22 -3.51 -2.87 -19.50
C GLY A 22 -2.20 -2.15 -19.14
N LYS A 23 -1.08 -2.74 -19.58
CA LYS A 23 0.28 -2.30 -19.22
C LYS A 23 0.54 -0.84 -19.58
N GLU A 24 0.03 -0.36 -20.71
CA GLU A 24 0.29 0.99 -21.20
C GLU A 24 -0.29 2.08 -20.28
N LYS A 25 -1.56 1.93 -19.84
CA LYS A 25 -2.19 2.88 -18.90
C LYS A 25 -1.60 2.75 -17.50
N ALA A 26 -1.31 1.52 -17.07
CA ALA A 26 -0.66 1.26 -15.80
C ALA A 26 0.75 1.90 -15.69
N GLU A 27 1.53 1.88 -16.77
CA GLU A 27 2.85 2.51 -16.82
C GLU A 27 2.76 4.03 -16.89
N LYS A 28 1.78 4.57 -17.63
CA LYS A 28 1.50 6.02 -17.67
C LYS A 28 1.14 6.56 -16.29
N LEU A 29 0.30 5.84 -15.55
CA LEU A 29 -0.10 6.20 -14.19
C LEU A 29 0.90 5.74 -13.12
N LYS A 30 1.98 5.03 -13.48
CA LYS A 30 2.96 4.50 -12.51
C LYS A 30 2.32 3.65 -11.40
N LEU A 31 1.27 2.88 -11.72
CA LEU A 31 0.55 2.03 -10.75
C LEU A 31 1.46 0.97 -10.10
N LYS A 32 2.52 0.54 -10.80
CA LYS A 32 3.53 -0.37 -10.26
C LYS A 32 4.22 0.22 -9.02
N TRP A 33 4.44 1.53 -8.99
CA TRP A 33 5.10 2.20 -7.87
C TRP A 33 4.20 2.26 -6.64
N LEU A 34 2.92 2.60 -6.86
CA LEU A 34 1.90 2.54 -5.82
C LEU A 34 1.81 1.12 -5.22
N ASN A 35 1.72 0.09 -6.08
CA ASN A 35 1.69 -1.30 -5.64
C ASN A 35 2.92 -1.69 -4.82
N THR A 36 4.13 -1.27 -5.22
CA THR A 36 5.34 -1.54 -4.44
C THR A 36 5.34 -0.83 -3.08
N MET A 37 4.87 0.42 -3.00
CA MET A 37 4.77 1.15 -1.72
C MET A 37 3.73 0.52 -0.79
N LEU A 38 2.55 0.18 -1.32
CA LEU A 38 1.49 -0.46 -0.55
C LEU A 38 1.90 -1.84 -0.04
N TRP A 39 2.38 -2.73 -0.93
CA TRP A 39 2.81 -4.07 -0.51
C TRP A 39 4.03 -4.04 0.41
N GLY A 40 4.97 -3.11 0.20
CA GLY A 40 6.12 -2.94 1.08
C GLY A 40 5.71 -2.51 2.49
N GLY A 41 4.84 -1.51 2.59
CA GLY A 41 4.32 -1.02 3.88
C GLY A 41 3.48 -2.09 4.60
N VAL A 42 2.59 -2.77 3.88
CA VAL A 42 1.77 -3.86 4.42
C VAL A 42 2.63 -4.98 4.99
N LEU A 43 3.67 -5.39 4.28
CA LEU A 43 4.52 -6.51 4.69
C LEU A 43 5.37 -6.14 5.91
N LEU A 44 5.88 -4.90 5.98
CA LEU A 44 6.61 -4.40 7.15
C LEU A 44 5.69 -4.28 8.38
N LEU A 45 4.51 -3.69 8.22
CA LEU A 45 3.54 -3.54 9.31
C LEU A 45 2.99 -4.88 9.79
N ALA A 46 2.78 -5.84 8.88
CA ALA A 46 2.38 -7.19 9.23
C ALA A 46 3.43 -7.87 10.11
N VAL A 47 4.72 -7.75 9.75
CA VAL A 47 5.82 -8.27 10.59
C VAL A 47 5.88 -7.56 11.94
N GLU A 48 5.69 -6.24 11.98
CA GLU A 48 5.63 -5.48 13.24
C GLU A 48 4.50 -5.97 14.16
N HIS A 49 3.32 -6.22 13.61
CA HIS A 49 2.16 -6.71 14.37
C HIS A 49 2.31 -8.17 14.81
N MET A 50 2.99 -8.99 14.00
CA MET A 50 3.39 -10.35 14.40
C MET A 50 4.41 -10.31 15.55
N TRP A 51 5.37 -9.38 15.49
CA TRP A 51 6.38 -9.19 16.53
C TRP A 51 5.80 -8.66 17.84
N HIS A 52 4.81 -7.77 17.76
CA HIS A 52 4.09 -7.24 18.93
C HIS A 52 3.08 -8.23 19.53
N GLY A 53 2.88 -9.42 18.93
CA GLY A 53 1.97 -10.44 19.44
C GLY A 53 0.48 -10.14 19.22
N GLU A 54 0.16 -9.17 18.35
CA GLU A 54 -1.20 -8.80 17.99
C GLU A 54 -1.75 -9.65 16.84
N VAL A 55 -0.86 -10.24 16.04
CA VAL A 55 -1.20 -11.15 14.93
C VAL A 55 -0.52 -12.50 15.16
N VAL A 56 -1.34 -13.55 15.23
CA VAL A 56 -0.89 -14.95 15.36
C VAL A 56 -1.34 -15.77 14.16
N LEU A 57 -0.54 -16.78 13.78
CA LEU A 57 -0.82 -17.65 12.63
C LEU A 57 -1.85 -18.74 12.94
N TRP A 58 -2.29 -18.86 14.20
CA TRP A 58 -3.34 -19.77 14.64
C TRP A 58 -4.61 -18.99 14.99
N PRO A 59 -5.81 -19.55 14.80
CA PRO A 59 -7.05 -18.89 15.18
C PRO A 59 -7.16 -18.75 16.72
N PRO A 60 -7.64 -17.60 17.26
CA PRO A 60 -8.09 -16.39 16.58
C PRO A 60 -6.93 -15.48 16.16
N PHE A 61 -6.78 -15.24 14.86
CA PHE A 61 -5.65 -14.53 14.23
C PHE A 61 -5.36 -13.14 14.83
N LEU A 62 -6.38 -12.49 15.38
CA LEU A 62 -6.29 -11.28 16.17
C LEU A 62 -6.49 -11.65 17.64
N THR A 63 -5.43 -11.62 18.43
CA THR A 63 -5.46 -12.01 19.86
C THR A 63 -6.47 -11.21 20.67
N ALA A 64 -6.79 -9.99 20.24
CA ALA A 64 -7.81 -9.11 20.83
C ALA A 64 -9.27 -9.56 20.57
N MET A 65 -9.54 -10.51 19.66
CA MET A 65 -10.89 -11.06 19.43
C MET A 65 -11.33 -12.07 20.49
N ASN A 66 -10.50 -12.35 21.50
CA ASN A 66 -10.83 -13.30 22.56
C ASN A 66 -11.98 -12.82 23.48
N ASN A 67 -12.31 -11.53 23.46
CA ASN A 67 -13.45 -10.95 24.18
C ASN A 67 -14.42 -10.25 23.21
N PRO A 68 -15.69 -10.68 23.09
CA PRO A 68 -16.64 -10.12 22.12
C PRO A 68 -17.01 -8.64 22.38
N ALA A 69 -16.83 -8.14 23.61
CA ALA A 69 -17.07 -6.74 23.94
C ALA A 69 -16.03 -5.77 23.34
N ASP A 70 -14.81 -6.25 23.05
CA ASP A 70 -13.69 -5.43 22.57
C ASP A 70 -13.55 -5.44 21.04
N VAL A 71 -14.36 -6.23 20.33
CA VAL A 71 -14.29 -6.38 18.87
C VAL A 71 -14.71 -5.09 18.14
N ALA A 72 -15.81 -4.46 18.57
CA ALA A 72 -16.33 -3.25 17.94
C ALA A 72 -15.37 -2.04 18.06
N PRO A 73 -14.86 -1.67 19.25
CA PRO A 73 -13.90 -0.57 19.35
C PRO A 73 -12.58 -0.89 18.63
N MET A 74 -12.09 -2.13 18.69
CA MET A 74 -10.88 -2.55 17.96
C MET A 74 -11.03 -2.39 16.44
N LEU A 75 -12.18 -2.77 15.88
CA LEU A 75 -12.46 -2.60 14.45
C LEU A 75 -12.55 -1.12 14.06
N HIS A 76 -13.13 -0.28 14.93
CA HIS A 76 -13.25 1.14 14.64
C HIS A 76 -11.87 1.81 14.56
N GLU A 77 -10.98 1.50 15.49
CA GLU A 77 -9.59 1.99 15.48
C GLU A 77 -8.81 1.45 14.27
N MET A 78 -9.05 0.19 13.88
CA MET A 78 -8.43 -0.39 12.68
C MET A 78 -8.85 0.34 11.40
N ILE A 79 -10.11 0.72 11.30
CA ILE A 79 -10.65 1.45 10.14
C ILE A 79 -10.11 2.88 10.12
N THR A 80 -10.16 3.61 11.24
CA THR A 80 -9.72 5.02 11.27
C THR A 80 -8.21 5.14 11.02
N VAL A 81 -7.40 4.35 11.71
CA VAL A 81 -5.94 4.37 11.56
C VAL A 81 -5.54 3.82 10.19
N GLY A 82 -6.10 2.68 9.77
CA GLY A 82 -5.82 2.08 8.47
C GLY A 82 -6.19 2.98 7.29
N THR A 83 -7.32 3.70 7.39
CA THR A 83 -7.75 4.67 6.37
C THR A 83 -6.83 5.89 6.35
N SER A 84 -6.42 6.40 7.51
CA SER A 84 -5.49 7.54 7.56
C SER A 84 -4.15 7.21 6.90
N MET A 85 -3.62 5.99 7.14
CA MET A 85 -2.40 5.49 6.49
C MET A 85 -2.58 5.35 4.98
N ALA A 86 -3.69 4.77 4.53
CA ALA A 86 -4.02 4.63 3.11
C ALA A 86 -4.09 5.99 2.39
N VAL A 87 -4.74 6.99 3.00
CA VAL A 87 -4.82 8.35 2.45
C VAL A 87 -3.44 8.99 2.33
N VAL A 88 -2.56 8.83 3.33
CA VAL A 88 -1.20 9.38 3.28
C VAL A 88 -0.36 8.73 2.18
N VAL A 89 -0.46 7.41 2.00
CA VAL A 89 0.29 6.68 0.96
C VAL A 89 -0.20 7.06 -0.44
N THR A 90 -1.52 7.12 -0.66
CA THR A 90 -2.08 7.55 -1.95
C THR A 90 -1.74 8.99 -2.26
N PHE A 91 -1.79 9.89 -1.27
CA PHE A 91 -1.38 11.28 -1.44
C PHE A 91 0.10 11.41 -1.81
N THR A 92 0.97 10.70 -1.10
CA THR A 92 2.42 10.68 -1.40
C THR A 92 2.68 10.19 -2.82
N TRP A 93 1.98 9.13 -3.25
CA TRP A 93 2.07 8.64 -4.62
C TRP A 93 1.59 9.68 -5.65
N ILE A 94 0.48 10.38 -5.41
CA ILE A 94 -0.02 11.44 -6.30
C ILE A 94 1.04 12.53 -6.46
N VAL A 95 1.62 13.01 -5.36
CA VAL A 95 2.68 14.03 -5.38
C VAL A 95 3.86 13.55 -6.22
N MET A 96 4.30 12.30 -6.03
CA MET A 96 5.39 11.71 -6.80
C MET A 96 5.06 11.62 -8.30
N VAL A 97 3.85 11.19 -8.67
CA VAL A 97 3.42 11.14 -10.07
C VAL A 97 3.42 12.55 -10.68
N ILE A 98 2.86 13.54 -9.98
CA ILE A 98 2.86 14.94 -10.43
C ILE A 98 4.29 15.44 -10.64
N LEU A 99 5.21 15.18 -9.71
CA LEU A 99 6.63 15.55 -9.87
C LEU A 99 7.24 14.94 -11.14
N THR A 100 6.92 13.69 -11.46
CA THR A 100 7.41 13.07 -12.71
C THR A 100 6.79 13.64 -13.97
N LEU A 101 5.60 14.23 -13.89
CA LEU A 101 4.94 14.92 -14.99
C LEU A 101 5.45 16.36 -15.15
N MET A 102 5.74 17.04 -14.05
CA MET A 102 6.24 18.42 -14.02
C MET A 102 7.72 18.51 -14.37
N LEU A 103 8.52 17.50 -14.02
CA LEU A 103 9.91 17.43 -14.43
C LEU A 103 9.96 17.05 -15.92
N PRO A 104 10.38 17.96 -16.82
CA PRO A 104 10.63 17.58 -18.20
C PRO A 104 11.67 16.46 -18.18
N LYS A 105 11.47 15.41 -18.99
CA LYS A 105 12.53 14.45 -19.29
C LYS A 105 13.72 15.30 -19.73
N ARG A 106 14.73 15.47 -18.86
CA ARG A 106 16.06 15.83 -19.34
C ARG A 106 16.35 14.73 -20.33
N THR A 107 16.35 15.13 -21.60
CA THR A 107 16.74 14.33 -22.73
C THR A 107 17.86 13.43 -22.25
N LEU A 108 17.68 12.12 -22.35
CA LEU A 108 18.80 11.19 -22.24
C LEU A 108 19.69 11.53 -23.43
N VAL A 109 20.53 12.53 -23.20
CA VAL A 109 21.60 13.00 -24.03
C VAL A 109 22.51 11.80 -24.22
N LYS A 110 22.33 11.15 -25.38
CA LYS A 110 23.39 11.17 -26.39
C LYS A 110 24.65 10.35 -26.05
N GLU A 111 24.58 9.06 -25.68
CA GLU A 111 25.79 8.21 -25.68
C GLU A 111 25.55 6.68 -25.73
N LYS A 112 24.72 6.15 -26.63
CA LYS A 112 24.83 4.71 -27.01
C LYS A 112 24.63 4.43 -28.50
N VAL A 113 24.77 5.47 -29.33
CA VAL A 113 24.70 5.37 -30.80
C VAL A 113 26.02 5.81 -31.44
N LYS A 114 27.06 6.13 -30.65
CA LYS A 114 28.35 6.58 -31.16
C LYS A 114 29.52 6.17 -30.25
N ALA A 115 29.68 4.88 -30.00
CA ALA A 115 30.93 4.27 -29.54
C ALA A 115 30.96 2.82 -30.03
#